data_AF-A0A1G7IX59-F1
#
_entry.id   AF-A0A1G7IX59-F1
#
_cell.length_a   1.000
_cell.length_b   1.000
_cell.length_c   1.000
_cell.angle_alpha   90.00
_cell.angle_beta   90.00
_cell.angle_gamma   90.00
#
_symmetry.space_group_name_H-M   'P 1'
#
loop_
_entity.id
_entity.type
_entity.pdbx_description
1 polymer ?
#
loop_
_entity_poly.entity_id
_entity_poly.type
_entity_poly.pdbx_seq_one_letter_code
_entity_poly.pdbx_strand_id
1 'polypeptide(L)'
;MAKPEPAEVIRLVEAFPGPPPETNDHGRVDDLLDGAYGALTRNWYPELRRRAAAHADGDCLRERVLEHVEAVPSFRLSDGPTPLEERREALAEAAALRDDVREIAEWYGTLRSRLEGERASLTRGERLLHDFGYALAHVLFLGASSPRAVVRRLRLAYRTVGVRIDETASEGGVEETKFTCPYRNVAGGRCGERWVCHEKLDRVDDGYVSYLAERGIAYQRPRGCVDSEQCHSTVARDGPARWWPKTPPAAVGADP
;
A
#
# COMPACT_ATOMS: atom_id res chain seq x y z
N MET A 1 17.29 13.69 5.27
CA MET A 1 15.94 13.18 5.57
C MET A 1 15.46 12.34 4.41
N ALA A 2 14.68 11.30 4.67
CA ALA A 2 14.06 10.54 3.60
C ALA A 2 13.00 11.42 2.95
N LYS A 3 13.11 11.64 1.63
CA LYS A 3 12.07 12.31 0.85
C LYS A 3 10.80 11.44 0.82
N PRO A 4 9.62 12.04 0.58
CA PRO A 4 9.35 13.47 0.43
C PRO A 4 9.48 14.24 1.73
N GLU A 5 9.82 15.54 1.63
CA GLU A 5 9.85 16.43 2.81
C GLU A 5 8.42 16.55 3.38
N PRO A 6 8.24 16.73 4.70
CA PRO A 6 6.90 16.75 5.29
C PRO A 6 5.97 17.83 4.68
N ALA A 7 6.52 18.99 4.32
CA ALA A 7 5.79 20.05 3.61
C ALA A 7 5.32 19.64 2.20
N GLU A 8 6.03 18.74 1.52
CA GLU A 8 5.59 18.17 0.25
C GLU A 8 4.41 17.20 0.47
N VAL A 9 4.46 16.37 1.51
CA VAL A 9 3.35 15.49 1.89
C VAL A 9 2.09 16.29 2.20
N ILE A 10 2.20 17.36 3.00
CA ILE A 10 1.06 18.24 3.31
C ILE A 10 0.47 18.82 2.02
N ARG A 11 1.29 19.38 1.12
CA ARG A 11 0.79 19.95 -0.13
C ARG A 11 0.08 18.93 -1.01
N LEU A 12 0.59 17.70 -1.09
CA LEU A 12 -0.07 16.62 -1.82
C LEU A 12 -1.42 16.26 -1.17
N VAL A 13 -1.47 16.15 0.15
CA VAL A 13 -2.71 15.83 0.88
C VAL A 13 -3.75 16.94 0.71
N GLU A 14 -3.38 18.21 0.85
CA GLU A 14 -4.30 19.35 0.69
C GLU A 14 -4.80 19.54 -0.74
N ALA A 15 -4.12 18.96 -1.74
CA ALA A 15 -4.54 18.96 -3.14
C ALA A 15 -5.61 17.88 -3.44
N PHE A 16 -6.27 17.33 -2.42
CA PHE A 16 -7.31 16.33 -2.59
C PHE A 16 -8.49 16.88 -3.42
N PRO A 17 -8.86 16.24 -4.54
CA PRO A 17 -9.89 16.74 -5.46
C PRO A 17 -11.34 16.49 -5.00
N GLY A 18 -11.55 16.28 -3.70
CA GLY A 18 -12.85 15.90 -3.14
C GLY A 18 -13.99 16.88 -3.43
N PRO A 19 -15.24 16.39 -3.42
CA PRO A 19 -16.40 17.15 -3.84
C PRO A 19 -16.66 18.36 -2.92
N PRO A 20 -17.10 19.51 -3.47
CA PRO A 20 -17.71 20.55 -2.66
C PRO A 20 -19.02 20.04 -2.02
N PRO A 21 -19.37 20.49 -0.80
CA PRO A 21 -20.38 19.88 0.06
C PRO A 21 -21.83 19.88 -0.46
N GLU A 22 -22.16 20.53 -1.58
CA GLU A 22 -23.54 20.78 -2.03
C GLU A 22 -23.87 20.27 -3.44
N THR A 23 -23.36 19.10 -3.84
CA THR A 23 -23.72 18.53 -5.16
C THR A 23 -24.64 17.32 -5.06
N ASN A 24 -25.80 17.40 -5.73
CA ASN A 24 -26.86 16.39 -5.72
C ASN A 24 -26.38 14.99 -6.18
N ASP A 25 -25.34 14.91 -7.01
CA ASP A 25 -24.85 13.65 -7.56
C ASP A 25 -23.98 12.84 -6.58
N HIS A 26 -23.64 13.39 -5.41
CA HIS A 26 -22.82 12.68 -4.42
C HIS A 26 -23.49 11.38 -3.95
N GLY A 27 -24.79 11.38 -3.67
CA GLY A 27 -25.51 10.19 -3.21
C GLY A 27 -25.47 9.07 -4.25
N ARG A 28 -25.73 9.43 -5.51
CA ARG A 28 -25.72 8.48 -6.63
C ARG A 28 -24.34 7.89 -6.90
N VAL A 29 -23.28 8.70 -6.85
CA VAL A 29 -21.91 8.21 -7.00
C VAL A 29 -21.51 7.30 -5.83
N ASP A 30 -21.94 7.62 -4.61
CA ASP A 30 -21.72 6.77 -3.44
C ASP A 30 -22.42 5.41 -3.59
N ASP A 31 -23.66 5.40 -4.08
CA ASP A 31 -24.40 4.17 -4.36
C ASP A 31 -23.73 3.31 -5.45
N LEU A 32 -23.27 3.92 -6.55
CA LEU A 32 -22.56 3.22 -7.63
C LEU A 32 -21.23 2.61 -7.18
N LEU A 33 -20.57 3.22 -6.19
CA LEU A 33 -19.27 2.80 -5.68
C LEU A 33 -19.36 2.11 -4.32
N ASP A 34 -20.53 1.54 -3.99
CA ASP A 34 -20.82 0.79 -2.76
C ASP A 34 -20.36 1.49 -1.47
N GLY A 35 -20.58 2.80 -1.37
CA GLY A 35 -20.21 3.60 -0.21
C GLY A 35 -18.72 3.96 -0.14
N ALA A 36 -17.88 3.46 -1.05
CA ALA A 36 -16.44 3.69 -1.01
C ALA A 36 -16.10 5.18 -1.21
N TYR A 37 -16.83 5.85 -2.09
CA TYR A 37 -16.66 7.26 -2.40
C TYR A 37 -16.90 8.16 -1.18
N GLY A 38 -18.03 7.97 -0.50
CA GLY A 38 -18.41 8.69 0.69
C GLY A 38 -17.59 8.30 1.92
N ALA A 39 -17.16 7.05 2.05
CA ALA A 39 -16.22 6.65 3.09
C ALA A 39 -14.86 7.34 2.92
N LEU A 40 -14.41 7.50 1.67
CA LEU A 40 -13.17 8.19 1.33
C LEU A 40 -13.23 9.65 1.73
N THR A 41 -14.30 10.36 1.33
CA THR A 41 -14.44 11.81 1.56
C THR A 41 -14.77 12.16 3.01
N ARG A 42 -15.69 11.43 3.65
CA ARG A 42 -16.20 11.76 4.99
C ARG A 42 -15.29 11.28 6.12
N ASN A 43 -14.62 10.15 5.96
CA ASN A 43 -13.91 9.48 7.05
C ASN A 43 -12.40 9.39 6.81
N TRP A 44 -12.00 8.83 5.66
CA TRP A 44 -10.61 8.49 5.40
C TRP A 44 -9.73 9.72 5.13
N TYR A 45 -10.20 10.66 4.31
CA TYR A 45 -9.43 11.88 3.97
C TYR A 45 -9.19 12.79 5.18
N PRO A 46 -10.19 13.10 6.03
CA PRO A 46 -9.94 13.86 7.25
C PRO A 46 -8.89 13.22 8.19
N GLU A 47 -8.87 11.89 8.28
CA GLU A 47 -7.84 11.16 9.04
C GLU A 47 -6.47 11.23 8.36
N LEU A 48 -6.40 11.12 7.03
CA LEU A 48 -5.16 11.30 6.28
C LEU A 48 -4.54 12.67 6.57
N ARG A 49 -5.36 13.72 6.56
CA ARG A 49 -4.92 15.09 6.88
C ARG A 49 -4.37 15.20 8.30
N ARG A 50 -5.05 14.60 9.29
CA ARG A 50 -4.57 14.56 10.68
C ARG A 50 -3.21 13.86 10.79
N ARG A 51 -3.04 12.71 10.15
CA ARG A 51 -1.78 11.95 10.17
C ARG A 51 -0.65 12.68 9.45
N ALA A 52 -0.95 13.34 8.33
CA ALA A 52 0.04 14.14 7.61
C ALA A 52 0.53 15.32 8.44
N ALA A 53 -0.36 16.01 9.17
CA ALA A 53 0.00 17.07 10.11
C ALA A 53 0.88 16.54 11.25
N ALA A 54 0.46 15.44 11.90
CA ALA A 54 1.27 14.79 12.94
C ALA A 54 2.65 14.35 12.42
N HIS A 55 2.75 13.92 11.16
CA HIS A 55 4.04 13.61 10.55
C HIS A 55 4.91 14.87 10.37
N ALA A 56 4.31 15.99 9.94
CA ALA A 56 5.00 17.27 9.79
C ALA A 56 5.51 17.83 11.12
N ASP A 57 4.77 17.61 12.20
CA ASP A 57 5.15 17.99 13.57
C ASP A 57 6.19 17.04 14.19
N GLY A 58 6.49 15.92 13.53
CA GLY A 58 7.42 14.89 14.02
C GLY A 58 6.82 13.89 15.01
N ASP A 59 5.50 13.96 15.24
CA ASP A 59 4.77 13.10 16.17
C ASP A 59 4.54 11.68 15.63
N CYS A 60 4.64 11.48 14.31
CA CYS A 60 4.59 10.14 13.72
C CYS A 60 5.51 9.96 12.51
N LEU A 61 5.88 8.70 12.28
CA LEU A 61 6.70 8.30 11.14
C LEU A 61 5.90 8.41 9.83
N ARG A 62 6.59 8.72 8.73
CA ARG A 62 6.02 8.78 7.36
C ARG A 62 5.30 7.48 7.02
N GLU A 63 5.83 6.35 7.48
CA GLU A 63 5.27 5.01 7.28
C GLU A 63 3.84 4.89 7.82
N ARG A 64 3.47 5.64 8.88
CA ARG A 64 2.08 5.66 9.38
C ARG A 64 1.13 6.38 8.43
N VAL A 65 1.63 7.39 7.71
CA VAL A 65 0.88 8.06 6.64
C VAL A 65 0.69 7.11 5.47
N LEU A 66 1.77 6.43 5.04
CA LEU A 66 1.71 5.45 3.96
C LEU A 66 0.76 4.28 4.26
N GLU A 67 0.78 3.74 5.47
CA GLU A 67 -0.12 2.66 5.90
C GLU A 67 -1.59 3.10 5.81
N HIS A 68 -1.90 4.33 6.22
CA HIS A 68 -3.25 4.90 6.04
C HIS A 68 -3.61 5.03 4.56
N VAL A 69 -2.65 5.46 3.73
CA VAL A 69 -2.84 5.58 2.27
C VAL A 69 -3.11 4.21 1.63
N GLU A 70 -2.44 3.16 2.07
CA GLU A 70 -2.67 1.80 1.55
C GLU A 70 -4.04 1.23 1.97
N ALA A 71 -4.56 1.66 3.12
CA ALA A 71 -5.87 1.31 3.67
C ALA A 71 -7.04 2.16 3.12
N VAL A 72 -6.87 2.78 1.95
CA VAL A 72 -7.92 3.57 1.28
C VAL A 72 -9.19 2.74 1.07
N PRO A 73 -10.39 3.29 1.38
CA PRO A 73 -11.65 2.69 0.95
C PRO A 73 -11.61 2.42 -0.54
N SER A 74 -12.01 1.21 -0.95
CA SER A 74 -11.81 0.78 -2.32
C SER A 74 -13.00 -0.03 -2.85
N PHE A 75 -13.28 0.16 -4.13
CA PHE A 75 -14.37 -0.48 -4.85
C PHE A 75 -13.82 -1.51 -5.83
N ARG A 76 -14.30 -2.75 -5.74
CA ARG A 76 -13.75 -3.93 -6.44
C ARG A 76 -14.09 -3.90 -7.93
N LEU A 77 -13.13 -4.22 -8.78
CA LEU A 77 -13.26 -4.22 -10.24
C LEU A 77 -12.89 -5.55 -10.90
N SER A 78 -12.08 -6.39 -10.24
CA SER A 78 -11.76 -7.74 -10.73
C SER A 78 -11.49 -8.71 -9.59
N ASP A 79 -11.63 -10.00 -9.88
CA ASP A 79 -11.23 -11.13 -9.05
C ASP A 79 -9.98 -11.76 -9.64
N GLY A 80 -8.83 -11.19 -9.26
CA GLY A 80 -7.56 -11.50 -9.90
C GLY A 80 -7.64 -11.19 -11.40
N PRO A 81 -7.44 -12.19 -12.29
CA PRO A 81 -7.53 -11.99 -13.73
C PRO A 81 -8.97 -11.87 -14.25
N THR A 82 -10.00 -12.24 -13.47
CA THR A 82 -11.40 -12.23 -13.93
C THR A 82 -12.02 -10.85 -13.71
N PRO A 83 -12.40 -10.10 -14.76
CA PRO A 83 -13.03 -8.79 -14.59
C PRO A 83 -14.46 -8.91 -14.07
N LEU A 84 -14.91 -7.90 -13.30
CA LEU A 84 -16.28 -7.76 -12.82
C LEU A 84 -16.99 -6.69 -13.66
N GLU A 85 -17.53 -7.07 -14.82
CA GLU A 85 -18.01 -6.12 -15.85
C GLU A 85 -19.05 -5.13 -15.30
N GLU A 86 -20.06 -5.57 -14.55
CA GLU A 86 -21.06 -4.68 -13.94
C GLU A 86 -20.42 -3.61 -13.04
N ARG A 87 -19.35 -3.95 -12.32
CA ARG A 87 -18.64 -2.99 -11.46
C ARG A 87 -17.76 -2.05 -12.26
N ARG A 88 -17.18 -2.52 -13.37
CA ARG A 88 -16.41 -1.67 -14.29
C ARG A 88 -17.32 -0.64 -14.97
N GLU A 89 -18.52 -1.07 -15.37
CA GLU A 89 -19.58 -0.19 -15.88
C GLU A 89 -20.03 0.82 -14.81
N ALA A 90 -20.27 0.39 -13.57
CA ALA A 90 -20.64 1.29 -12.47
C ALA A 90 -19.55 2.36 -12.19
N LEU A 91 -18.27 1.99 -12.25
CA LEU A 91 -17.17 2.94 -12.13
C LEU A 91 -17.13 3.93 -13.31
N ALA A 92 -17.38 3.44 -14.53
CA ALA A 92 -17.43 4.30 -15.72
C ALA A 92 -18.59 5.29 -15.65
N GLU A 93 -19.77 4.84 -15.18
CA GLU A 93 -20.92 5.70 -14.94
C GLU A 93 -20.61 6.75 -13.85
N ALA A 94 -20.02 6.34 -12.73
CA ALA A 94 -19.61 7.26 -11.68
C ALA A 94 -18.63 8.34 -12.17
N ALA A 95 -17.65 7.94 -12.99
CA ALA A 95 -16.68 8.86 -13.59
C ALA A 95 -17.29 9.78 -14.67
N ALA A 96 -18.37 9.35 -15.33
CA ALA A 96 -19.13 10.19 -16.26
C ALA A 96 -20.03 11.20 -15.52
N LEU A 97 -20.50 10.85 -14.31
CA LEU A 97 -21.28 11.75 -13.47
C LEU A 97 -20.40 12.83 -12.80
N ARG A 98 -19.17 12.49 -12.41
CA ARG A 98 -18.26 13.43 -11.74
C ARG A 98 -16.80 13.23 -12.13
N ASP A 99 -16.15 14.34 -12.50
CA ASP A 99 -14.72 14.36 -12.81
C ASP A 99 -13.84 13.99 -11.61
N ASP A 100 -14.27 14.33 -10.39
CA ASP A 100 -13.50 14.04 -9.17
C ASP A 100 -13.27 12.55 -8.93
N VAL A 101 -14.14 11.64 -9.41
CA VAL A 101 -13.91 10.18 -9.33
C VAL A 101 -12.62 9.79 -10.06
N ARG A 102 -12.35 10.41 -11.21
CA ARG A 102 -11.11 10.22 -11.97
C ARG A 102 -9.95 10.93 -11.29
N GLU A 103 -10.13 12.19 -10.91
CA GLU A 103 -9.08 13.00 -10.28
C GLU A 103 -8.60 12.37 -8.96
N ILE A 104 -9.50 11.79 -8.15
CA ILE A 104 -9.15 11.07 -6.91
C ILE A 104 -8.22 9.90 -7.20
N ALA A 105 -8.46 9.13 -8.27
CA ALA A 105 -7.60 7.99 -8.60
C ALA A 105 -6.19 8.44 -9.05
N GLU A 106 -6.11 9.52 -9.83
CA GLU A 106 -4.85 10.11 -10.28
C GLU A 106 -4.05 10.74 -9.12
N TRP A 107 -4.75 11.50 -8.27
CA TRP A 107 -4.22 12.07 -7.04
C TRP A 107 -3.71 10.97 -6.10
N TYR A 108 -4.50 9.91 -5.89
CA TYR A 108 -4.14 8.78 -5.05
C TYR A 108 -2.86 8.10 -5.55
N GLY A 109 -2.78 7.80 -6.85
CA GLY A 109 -1.58 7.23 -7.46
C GLY A 109 -0.35 8.10 -7.25
N THR A 110 -0.50 9.42 -7.40
CA THR A 110 0.58 10.40 -7.16
C THR A 110 1.02 10.42 -5.70
N LEU A 111 0.08 10.54 -4.77
CA LEU A 111 0.35 10.56 -3.32
C LEU A 111 1.08 9.28 -2.89
N ARG A 112 0.56 8.13 -3.31
CA ARG A 112 1.11 6.82 -2.97
C ARG A 112 2.54 6.65 -3.51
N SER A 113 2.75 6.93 -4.79
CA SER A 113 4.08 6.84 -5.42
C SER A 113 5.11 7.73 -4.71
N ARG A 114 4.71 8.95 -4.32
CA ARG A 114 5.56 9.87 -3.57
C ARG A 114 5.90 9.33 -2.18
N LEU A 115 4.94 8.75 -1.46
CA LEU A 115 5.13 8.22 -0.11
C LEU A 115 5.93 6.91 -0.06
N GLU A 116 5.74 6.02 -1.03
CA GLU A 116 6.55 4.79 -1.20
C GLU A 116 8.02 5.17 -1.44
N GLY A 117 8.26 6.28 -2.14
CA GLY A 117 9.57 6.86 -2.41
C GLY A 117 10.24 6.17 -3.61
N GLU A 118 10.83 6.97 -4.50
CA GLU A 118 11.62 6.44 -5.60
C GLU A 118 12.99 5.97 -5.08
N ARG A 119 13.58 4.92 -5.67
CA ARG A 119 14.96 4.51 -5.32
C ARG A 119 15.96 5.67 -5.39
N ALA A 120 15.73 6.62 -6.30
CA ALA A 120 16.51 7.85 -6.43
C ALA A 120 16.40 8.78 -5.21
N SER A 121 15.28 8.74 -4.49
CA SER A 121 15.00 9.60 -3.33
C SER A 121 15.48 9.03 -1.99
N LEU A 122 15.97 7.78 -1.99
CA LEU A 122 16.58 7.12 -0.83
C LEU A 122 17.94 7.74 -0.45
N THR A 123 18.36 7.63 0.80
CA THR A 123 19.75 7.91 1.19
C THR A 123 20.70 6.85 0.61
N ARG A 124 22.02 7.11 0.59
CA ARG A 124 23.01 6.11 0.11
C ARG A 124 22.92 4.78 0.88
N GLY A 125 22.73 4.85 2.20
CA GLY A 125 22.59 3.65 3.04
C GLY A 125 21.29 2.88 2.74
N GLU A 126 20.18 3.58 2.54
CA GLU A 126 18.90 2.94 2.20
C GLU A 126 18.90 2.33 0.81
N ARG A 127 19.57 2.96 -0.18
CA ARG A 127 19.82 2.33 -1.48
C ARG A 127 20.62 1.05 -1.32
N LEU A 128 21.64 1.04 -0.48
CA LEU A 128 22.45 -0.15 -0.24
C LEU A 128 21.62 -1.27 0.41
N LEU A 129 20.71 -0.94 1.34
CA LEU A 129 19.78 -1.91 1.92
C LEU A 129 18.79 -2.46 0.89
N HIS A 130 18.27 -1.60 0.01
CA HIS A 130 17.43 -2.00 -1.12
C HIS A 130 18.17 -2.96 -2.06
N ASP A 131 19.36 -2.57 -2.51
CA ASP A 131 20.19 -3.36 -3.42
C ASP A 131 20.59 -4.70 -2.79
N PHE A 132 20.87 -4.70 -1.49
CA PHE A 132 21.12 -5.91 -0.72
C PHE A 132 19.88 -6.82 -0.70
N GLY A 133 18.69 -6.28 -0.41
CA GLY A 133 17.44 -7.03 -0.44
C GLY A 133 17.18 -7.63 -1.83
N TYR A 134 17.35 -6.85 -2.88
CA TYR A 134 17.18 -7.29 -4.27
C TYR A 134 18.17 -8.41 -4.65
N ALA A 135 19.44 -8.30 -4.24
CA ALA A 135 20.44 -9.35 -4.46
C ALA A 135 20.11 -10.62 -3.66
N LEU A 136 19.69 -10.47 -2.41
CA LEU A 136 19.27 -11.60 -1.56
C LEU A 136 18.02 -12.30 -2.13
N ALA A 137 17.11 -11.54 -2.73
CA ALA A 137 15.91 -12.05 -3.39
C ALA A 137 16.23 -13.09 -4.48
N HIS A 138 17.31 -12.91 -5.24
CA HIS A 138 17.74 -13.85 -6.26
C HIS A 138 18.05 -15.24 -5.69
N VAL A 139 18.67 -15.28 -4.51
CA VAL A 139 19.01 -16.52 -3.82
C VAL A 139 17.77 -17.07 -3.11
N LEU A 140 17.08 -16.23 -2.35
CA LEU A 140 15.92 -16.62 -1.54
C LEU A 140 14.77 -17.15 -2.40
N PHE A 141 14.51 -16.54 -3.55
CA PHE A 141 13.40 -16.89 -4.44
C PHE A 141 13.83 -17.69 -5.67
N LEU A 142 15.03 -18.29 -5.67
CA LEU A 142 15.51 -19.11 -6.77
C LEU A 142 14.53 -20.26 -7.11
N GLY A 143 13.90 -20.22 -8.27
CA GLY A 143 12.90 -21.21 -8.68
C GLY A 143 11.55 -21.14 -7.94
N ALA A 144 11.24 -20.05 -7.23
CA ALA A 144 9.89 -19.78 -6.76
C ALA A 144 9.13 -18.99 -7.83
N SER A 145 8.10 -19.60 -8.40
CA SER A 145 7.27 -19.00 -9.46
C SER A 145 5.78 -18.86 -9.10
N SER A 146 5.43 -19.15 -7.84
CA SER A 146 4.07 -19.04 -7.33
C SER A 146 4.04 -18.33 -5.97
N PRO A 147 2.94 -17.63 -5.61
CA PRO A 147 2.78 -16.96 -4.32
C PRO A 147 3.07 -17.89 -3.15
N ARG A 148 2.52 -19.12 -3.20
CA ARG A 148 2.72 -20.16 -2.19
C ARG A 148 4.19 -20.55 -2.02
N ALA A 149 4.94 -20.65 -3.11
CA ALA A 149 6.37 -20.94 -3.04
C ALA A 149 7.16 -19.77 -2.44
N VAL A 150 6.79 -18.54 -2.79
CA VAL A 150 7.39 -17.30 -2.27
C VAL A 150 7.13 -17.16 -0.77
N VAL A 151 5.88 -17.25 -0.29
CA VAL A 151 5.59 -17.15 1.15
C VAL A 151 6.25 -18.25 1.97
N ARG A 152 6.40 -19.46 1.43
CA ARG A 152 7.11 -20.54 2.15
C ARG A 152 8.55 -20.15 2.46
N ARG A 153 9.21 -19.47 1.53
CA ARG A 153 10.61 -19.03 1.69
C ARG A 153 10.72 -17.74 2.48
N LEU A 154 9.79 -16.79 2.31
CA LEU A 154 9.67 -15.63 3.20
C LEU A 154 9.50 -16.05 4.66
N ARG A 155 8.57 -16.98 4.94
CA ARG A 155 8.33 -17.51 6.30
C ARG A 155 9.57 -18.19 6.88
N LEU A 156 10.38 -18.87 6.06
CA LEU A 156 11.66 -19.42 6.50
C LEU A 156 12.64 -18.29 6.86
N ALA A 157 12.82 -17.31 5.98
CA ALA A 157 13.70 -16.17 6.22
C ALA A 157 13.30 -15.39 7.48
N TYR A 158 12.00 -15.12 7.67
CA TYR A 158 11.44 -14.51 8.87
C TYR A 158 11.79 -15.29 10.13
N ARG A 159 11.56 -16.61 10.15
CA ARG A 159 11.93 -17.45 11.31
C ARG A 159 13.43 -17.43 11.60
N THR A 160 14.28 -17.41 10.57
CA THR A 160 15.74 -17.33 10.73
C THR A 160 16.17 -16.05 11.43
N VAL A 161 15.45 -14.94 11.21
CA VAL A 161 15.67 -13.67 11.90
C VAL A 161 14.81 -13.53 13.16
N GLY A 162 14.31 -14.63 13.72
CA GLY A 162 13.61 -14.65 15.00
C GLY A 162 12.18 -14.09 14.96
N VAL A 163 11.60 -13.85 13.79
CA VAL A 163 10.18 -13.50 13.66
C VAL A 163 9.32 -14.73 13.97
N ARG A 164 8.34 -14.54 14.85
CA ARG A 164 7.36 -15.58 15.23
C ARG A 164 6.16 -15.51 14.31
N ILE A 165 5.95 -16.55 13.50
CA ILE A 165 4.75 -16.65 12.66
C ILE A 165 3.56 -17.07 13.52
N ASP A 166 2.50 -16.28 13.48
CA ASP A 166 1.32 -16.45 14.32
C ASP A 166 0.19 -17.14 13.58
N GLU A 167 -0.11 -16.66 12.36
CA GLU A 167 -1.20 -17.16 11.54
C GLU A 167 -0.81 -17.15 10.05
N THR A 168 -1.36 -18.08 9.29
CA THR A 168 -1.22 -18.10 7.83
C THR A 168 -2.58 -18.37 7.20
N ALA A 169 -2.95 -17.57 6.20
CA ALA A 169 -4.17 -17.76 5.43
C ALA A 169 -3.85 -17.83 3.93
N SER A 170 -4.71 -18.54 3.18
CA SER A 170 -4.66 -18.60 1.73
C SER A 170 -6.09 -18.48 1.22
N GLU A 171 -6.40 -17.36 0.57
CA GLU A 171 -7.73 -17.05 0.06
C GLU A 171 -7.63 -16.29 -1.26
N GLY A 172 -8.41 -16.68 -2.27
CA GLY A 172 -8.45 -15.96 -3.55
C GLY A 172 -7.11 -15.86 -4.28
N GLY A 173 -6.18 -16.80 -4.07
CA GLY A 173 -4.82 -16.75 -4.63
C GLY A 173 -3.88 -15.77 -3.92
N VAL A 174 -4.33 -15.16 -2.82
CA VAL A 174 -3.52 -14.35 -1.91
C VAL A 174 -3.05 -15.23 -0.75
N GLU A 175 -1.75 -15.20 -0.51
CA GLU A 175 -1.13 -15.85 0.63
C GLU A 175 -0.81 -14.80 1.69
N GLU A 176 -1.49 -14.87 2.84
CA GLU A 176 -1.27 -13.97 3.97
C GLU A 176 -0.40 -14.66 5.04
N THR A 177 0.45 -13.87 5.70
CA THR A 177 1.21 -14.30 6.87
C THR A 177 1.12 -13.23 7.94
N LYS A 178 0.54 -13.56 9.10
CA LYS A 178 0.58 -12.72 10.30
C LYS A 178 1.68 -13.19 11.25
N PHE A 179 2.39 -12.26 11.86
CA PHE A 179 3.55 -12.57 12.66
C PHE A 179 3.90 -11.48 13.67
N THR A 180 4.62 -11.85 14.71
CA THR A 180 5.19 -10.95 15.72
C THR A 180 6.67 -10.74 15.45
N CYS A 181 7.08 -9.48 15.28
CA CYS A 181 8.48 -9.11 15.00
C CYS A 181 9.23 -8.77 16.30
N PRO A 182 10.40 -9.40 16.59
CA PRO A 182 11.16 -9.12 17.80
C PRO A 182 11.83 -7.73 17.79
N TYR A 183 11.86 -7.07 16.62
CA TYR A 183 12.60 -5.82 16.40
C TYR A 183 11.80 -4.56 16.74
N ARG A 184 10.55 -4.69 17.19
CA ARG A 184 9.62 -3.57 17.43
C ARG A 184 10.17 -2.49 18.36
N ASN A 185 10.81 -2.93 19.45
CA ASN A 185 11.31 -2.03 20.50
C ASN A 185 12.82 -1.75 20.35
N VAL A 186 13.47 -2.32 19.33
CA VAL A 186 14.90 -2.13 19.11
C VAL A 186 15.14 -0.66 18.75
N ALA A 187 16.03 -0.01 19.51
CA ALA A 187 16.31 1.42 19.43
C ALA A 187 15.14 2.36 19.74
N GLY A 188 14.05 1.86 20.33
CA GLY A 188 12.85 2.64 20.66
C GLY A 188 13.13 3.90 21.51
N GLY A 189 14.03 3.79 22.48
CA GLY A 189 14.43 4.90 23.35
C GLY A 189 15.38 5.94 22.73
N ARG A 190 15.84 5.76 21.48
CA ARG A 190 16.76 6.70 20.80
C ARG A 190 16.24 7.24 19.47
N CYS A 191 15.47 6.44 18.75
CA CYS A 191 15.03 6.77 17.38
C CYS A 191 13.51 6.63 17.20
N GLY A 192 12.76 6.44 18.29
CA GLY A 192 11.33 6.10 18.26
C GLY A 192 11.10 4.60 18.10
N GLU A 193 9.97 4.11 18.63
CA GLU A 193 9.57 2.71 18.44
C GLU A 193 9.46 2.37 16.95
N ARG A 194 9.83 1.14 16.59
CA ARG A 194 9.71 0.57 15.23
C ARG A 194 10.57 1.21 14.16
N TRP A 195 11.47 2.13 14.50
CA TRP A 195 12.41 2.73 13.55
C TRP A 195 13.22 1.68 12.77
N VAL A 196 13.77 0.68 13.48
CA VAL A 196 14.55 -0.39 12.82
C VAL A 196 13.68 -1.21 11.87
N CYS A 197 12.50 -1.65 12.32
CA CYS A 197 11.66 -2.52 11.48
C CYS A 197 11.00 -1.77 10.32
N HIS A 198 10.46 -0.57 10.54
CA HIS A 198 9.67 0.13 9.53
C HIS A 198 10.48 1.13 8.68
N GLU A 199 11.67 1.55 9.12
CA GLU A 199 12.49 2.46 8.31
C GLU A 199 13.68 1.76 7.65
N LYS A 200 14.29 0.77 8.31
CA LYS A 200 15.51 0.11 7.79
C LYS A 200 15.24 -1.28 7.22
N LEU A 201 14.55 -2.16 7.93
CA LEU A 201 14.21 -3.49 7.41
C LEU A 201 13.23 -3.41 6.24
N ASP A 202 12.29 -2.46 6.26
CA ASP A 202 11.42 -2.15 5.11
C ASP A 202 12.22 -1.89 3.81
N ARG A 203 13.45 -1.37 3.88
CA ARG A 203 14.30 -1.15 2.69
C ARG A 203 14.83 -2.43 2.09
N VAL A 204 15.11 -3.43 2.92
CA VAL A 204 15.49 -4.76 2.43
C VAL A 204 14.27 -5.41 1.77
N ASP A 205 13.09 -5.29 2.39
CA ASP A 205 11.84 -5.80 1.81
C ASP A 205 11.46 -5.07 0.50
N ASP A 206 11.76 -3.78 0.34
CA ASP A 206 11.60 -3.04 -0.92
C ASP A 206 12.39 -3.67 -2.08
N GLY A 207 13.55 -4.26 -1.77
CA GLY A 207 14.34 -5.05 -2.72
C GLY A 207 13.61 -6.33 -3.14
N TYR A 208 12.95 -7.02 -2.21
CA TYR A 208 12.11 -8.19 -2.52
C TYR A 208 10.89 -7.82 -3.36
N VAL A 209 10.22 -6.71 -3.02
CA VAL A 209 9.08 -6.17 -3.79
C VAL A 209 9.50 -5.94 -5.25
N SER A 210 10.63 -5.27 -5.45
CA SER A 210 11.16 -4.97 -6.79
C SER A 210 11.45 -6.25 -7.58
N TYR A 211 12.13 -7.22 -6.96
CA TYR A 211 12.48 -8.50 -7.60
C TYR A 211 11.24 -9.34 -7.97
N LEU A 212 10.24 -9.38 -7.09
CA LEU A 212 9.03 -10.19 -7.28
C LEU A 212 8.09 -9.55 -8.31
N ALA A 213 8.00 -8.22 -8.33
CA ALA A 213 7.21 -7.48 -9.32
C ALA A 213 7.68 -7.76 -10.76
N GLU A 214 9.00 -7.81 -11.01
CA GLU A 214 9.57 -8.21 -12.32
C GLU A 214 9.15 -9.62 -12.78
N ARG A 215 8.66 -10.46 -11.86
CA ARG A 215 8.26 -11.85 -12.10
C ARG A 215 6.75 -12.05 -12.01
N GLY A 216 5.99 -10.96 -12.00
CA GLY A 216 4.54 -10.98 -11.92
C GLY A 216 4.01 -11.48 -10.58
N ILE A 217 4.70 -11.18 -9.48
CA ILE A 217 4.29 -11.53 -8.12
C ILE A 217 4.21 -10.25 -7.30
N ALA A 218 3.00 -9.88 -6.91
CA ALA A 218 2.75 -8.77 -6.02
C ALA A 218 3.04 -9.20 -4.57
N TYR A 219 4.07 -8.63 -3.97
CA TYR A 219 4.39 -8.80 -2.56
C TYR A 219 4.12 -7.50 -1.81
N GLN A 220 3.28 -7.55 -0.78
CA GLN A 220 3.11 -6.47 0.18
C GLN A 220 3.97 -6.76 1.40
N ARG A 221 4.96 -5.90 1.61
CA ARG A 221 5.84 -5.92 2.78
C ARG A 221 5.05 -5.71 4.09
N PRO A 222 5.64 -5.98 5.27
CA PRO A 222 4.90 -6.01 6.53
C PRO A 222 4.15 -4.71 6.89
N ARG A 223 2.91 -4.85 7.39
CA ARG A 223 2.00 -3.78 7.85
C ARG A 223 1.25 -4.15 9.14
N GLY A 224 0.54 -3.20 9.77
CA GLY A 224 -0.50 -3.48 10.77
C GLY A 224 -0.09 -3.37 12.25
N CYS A 225 1.14 -2.97 12.58
CA CYS A 225 1.58 -3.00 13.98
C CYS A 225 1.17 -1.78 14.82
N VAL A 226 0.41 -0.82 14.29
CA VAL A 226 0.02 0.43 15.00
C VAL A 226 -0.72 0.10 16.30
N ASP A 227 -1.80 -0.66 16.18
CA ASP A 227 -2.72 -0.99 17.28
C ASP A 227 -2.63 -2.47 17.72
N SER A 228 -1.69 -3.21 17.16
CA SER A 228 -1.50 -4.65 17.42
C SER A 228 -0.02 -4.99 17.56
N GLU A 229 0.30 -6.05 18.32
CA GLU A 229 1.65 -6.62 18.34
C GLU A 229 1.99 -7.42 17.08
N GLN A 230 0.98 -7.68 16.25
CA GLN A 230 1.10 -8.50 15.06
C GLN A 230 1.20 -7.63 13.81
N CYS A 231 2.17 -7.95 12.96
CA CYS A 231 2.24 -7.49 11.58
C CYS A 231 1.61 -8.53 10.65
N HIS A 232 1.27 -8.12 9.44
CA HIS A 232 0.91 -9.03 8.36
C HIS A 232 1.62 -8.66 7.05
N SER A 233 1.82 -9.65 6.19
CA SER A 233 2.34 -9.50 4.83
C SER A 233 1.55 -10.37 3.87
N THR A 234 1.43 -9.96 2.60
CA THR A 234 0.66 -10.69 1.59
C THR A 234 1.47 -10.92 0.33
N VAL A 235 1.25 -12.05 -0.35
CA VAL A 235 1.82 -12.34 -1.67
C VAL A 235 0.73 -12.85 -2.59
N ALA A 236 0.65 -12.32 -3.80
CA ALA A 236 -0.28 -12.73 -4.84
C ALA A 236 0.43 -12.79 -6.20
N ARG A 237 -0.13 -13.51 -7.18
CA ARG A 237 0.34 -13.51 -8.56
C ARG A 237 -0.37 -12.41 -9.32
N ASP A 238 0.31 -11.71 -10.21
CA ASP A 238 -0.34 -10.78 -11.13
C ASP A 238 -1.39 -11.53 -11.98
N GLY A 239 -2.56 -10.95 -12.29
CA GLY A 239 -3.00 -9.60 -11.96
C GLY A 239 -3.73 -9.51 -10.61
N PRO A 240 -3.46 -8.50 -9.78
CA PRO A 240 -4.22 -8.30 -8.56
C PRO A 240 -5.68 -8.00 -8.92
N ALA A 241 -6.60 -8.40 -8.03
CA ALA A 241 -7.91 -7.79 -8.00
C ALA A 241 -7.73 -6.27 -8.16
N ARG A 242 -8.35 -5.69 -9.18
CA ARG A 242 -8.30 -4.26 -9.45
C ARG A 242 -9.33 -3.59 -8.56
N TRP A 243 -9.01 -2.41 -8.05
CA TRP A 243 -9.91 -1.66 -7.19
C TRP A 243 -9.75 -0.17 -7.48
N TRP A 244 -10.84 0.56 -7.58
CA TRP A 244 -10.79 2.02 -7.48
C TRP A 244 -10.56 2.41 -6.00
N PRO A 245 -9.78 3.45 -5.65
CA PRO A 245 -9.05 4.40 -6.51
C PRO A 245 -7.64 3.94 -6.94
N LYS A 246 -7.22 2.72 -6.57
CA LYS A 246 -5.89 2.17 -6.94
C LYS A 246 -5.75 1.95 -8.45
N THR A 247 -6.86 1.75 -9.14
CA THR A 247 -6.98 1.65 -10.60
C THR A 247 -7.85 2.79 -11.09
N PRO A 248 -7.33 3.70 -11.93
CA PRO A 248 -8.12 4.80 -12.47
C PRO A 248 -9.15 4.31 -13.50
N PRO A 249 -10.30 4.97 -13.68
CA PRO A 249 -11.34 4.56 -14.63
C PRO A 249 -10.81 4.33 -16.06
N ALA A 250 -9.88 5.16 -16.53
CA ALA A 250 -9.27 5.02 -17.85
C ALA A 250 -8.46 3.72 -18.03
N ALA A 251 -7.91 3.14 -16.96
CA ALA A 251 -7.18 1.87 -17.01
C ALA A 251 -8.10 0.64 -17.00
N VAL A 252 -9.40 0.85 -16.87
CA VAL A 252 -10.42 -0.22 -16.84
C VAL A 252 -10.98 -0.49 -18.23
N GLY A 253 -11.03 0.50 -19.13
CA GLY A 253 -11.57 0.38 -20.49
C GLY A 253 -10.55 0.09 -21.60
N ALA A 254 -9.26 0.09 -21.29
CA ALA A 254 -8.23 -0.38 -22.23
C ALA A 254 -8.15 -1.90 -22.15
N ASP A 255 -8.73 -2.59 -23.15
CA ASP A 255 -8.42 -4.00 -23.38
C ASP A 255 -6.90 -4.13 -23.67
N PRO A 256 -6.22 -5.19 -23.19
CA PRO A 256 -4.80 -5.40 -23.45
C PRO A 256 -4.48 -5.67 -24.92
#